data_AF-A0ABC8LDN1-F1
#
_entry.id   AF-A0ABC8LDN1-F1
#
_cell.length_a   1.000
_cell.length_b   1.000
_cell.length_c   1.000
_cell.angle_alpha   90.00
_cell.angle_beta   90.00
_cell.angle_gamma   90.00
#
_symmetry.space_group_name_H-M   'P 1'
#
loop_
_entity.id
_entity.type
_entity.pdbx_description
1 polymer ?
#
loop_
_entity_poly.entity_id
_entity_poly.type
_entity_poly.pdbx_seq_one_letter_code
_entity_poly.pdbx_strand_id
1 'polypeptide(L)'
;MATTVAATKLTSLKAVTNLGGYREICQVRQWSPIQSAMPHFGMLRCGSQRSFATSSVVKAQATAVEQSTLGEAAVPKVESPVVVVTGASRGIGKAIALSLGKAGCKVLVNYARSAKEAEEVSKQIEAYGGQAITFGGDVSKEADVDAMMKTAIDAWGTIDVVVNNAGITRDTLLIRMKKSQWDEVIDLNLTGVFLCTQAATKIMMKKRKGRIINIASVVGLIGNIGQANYAAAKAGVIGFSKTVAREGASRNINVNVVCPGFIASDMTAKLGEDMEKKILGTIPLGRYGQPEDVAGLVEFLALSPAASYITGQAFTIDGGIAI
;
A
#
# COMPACT_ATOMS: atom_id res chain seq x y z
N MET A 1 55.43 26.31 13.15
CA MET A 1 56.48 26.51 12.13
C MET A 1 55.89 26.14 10.77
N ALA A 2 56.16 26.98 9.76
CA ALA A 2 56.10 26.73 8.31
C ALA A 2 54.73 26.48 7.62
N THR A 3 54.15 27.57 7.08
CA THR A 3 54.00 27.88 5.63
C THR A 3 54.29 26.73 4.64
N THR A 4 53.53 26.44 3.56
CA THR A 4 53.20 27.30 2.39
C THR A 4 52.23 26.62 1.41
N VAL A 5 51.32 27.44 0.87
CA VAL A 5 50.62 27.50 -0.43
C VAL A 5 50.91 26.46 -1.53
N ALA A 6 49.84 25.96 -2.17
CA ALA A 6 49.82 25.71 -3.62
C ALA A 6 48.43 26.07 -4.21
N ALA A 7 48.42 27.03 -5.14
CA ALA A 7 47.28 27.39 -5.98
C ALA A 7 47.74 27.31 -7.43
N THR A 8 46.98 26.71 -8.36
CA THR A 8 47.05 27.09 -9.79
C THR A 8 45.80 26.70 -10.61
N LYS A 9 45.20 27.76 -11.17
CA LYS A 9 44.49 27.97 -12.46
C LYS A 9 43.32 27.06 -12.90
N LEU A 10 42.13 27.68 -12.91
CA LEU A 10 41.06 27.41 -13.87
C LEU A 10 41.25 28.33 -15.09
N THR A 11 41.34 27.77 -16.30
CA THR A 11 41.30 28.50 -17.57
C THR A 11 39.85 28.83 -17.94
N SER A 12 39.59 30.10 -18.22
CA SER A 12 38.30 30.62 -18.69
C SER A 12 38.07 30.33 -20.18
N LEU A 13 36.88 29.84 -20.53
CA LEU A 13 36.34 29.88 -21.89
C LEU A 13 35.15 30.85 -21.92
N LYS A 14 35.26 31.92 -22.70
CA LYS A 14 34.18 32.87 -22.98
C LYS A 14 33.29 32.31 -24.07
N ALA A 15 31.99 32.28 -23.84
CA ALA A 15 30.98 32.25 -24.91
C ALA A 15 29.97 33.36 -24.65
N VAL A 16 29.91 34.30 -25.59
CA VAL A 16 28.99 35.43 -25.64
C VAL A 16 27.67 34.94 -26.24
N THR A 17 26.55 35.20 -25.57
CA THR A 17 25.23 35.17 -26.22
C THR A 17 24.43 36.41 -25.82
N ASN A 18 23.77 36.97 -26.84
CA ASN A 18 23.05 38.23 -26.85
C ASN A 18 21.64 38.11 -26.26
N LEU A 19 21.24 39.19 -25.58
CA LEU A 19 19.90 39.83 -25.53
C LEU A 19 18.67 39.00 -25.11
N GLY A 20 18.03 39.48 -24.03
CA GLY A 20 16.62 39.21 -23.72
C GLY A 20 16.34 39.27 -22.22
N GLY A 21 16.07 40.47 -21.69
CA GLY A 21 16.12 40.77 -20.26
C GLY A 21 15.03 40.17 -19.38
N TYR A 22 15.28 40.15 -18.08
CA TYR A 22 14.31 40.23 -16.98
C TYR A 22 15.02 40.81 -15.73
N ARG A 23 14.23 41.52 -14.89
CA ARG A 23 14.64 42.24 -13.68
C ARG A 23 15.28 41.33 -12.62
N GLU A 24 16.44 41.72 -12.09
CA GLU A 24 17.04 41.13 -10.89
C GLU A 24 16.41 41.71 -9.61
N ILE A 25 15.92 40.83 -8.73
CA ILE A 25 15.77 41.09 -7.30
C ILE A 25 16.78 40.17 -6.62
N CYS A 26 17.89 40.75 -6.16
CA CYS A 26 18.96 40.03 -5.48
C CYS A 26 18.99 40.48 -4.01
N GLN A 27 18.61 39.60 -3.08
CA GLN A 27 19.06 39.67 -1.70
C GLN A 27 19.61 38.31 -1.29
N VAL A 28 20.95 38.24 -1.30
CA VAL A 28 21.74 37.13 -0.77
C VAL A 28 21.80 37.29 0.74
N ARG A 29 21.20 36.37 1.50
CA ARG A 29 21.37 36.28 2.97
C ARG A 29 22.46 35.28 3.31
N GLN A 30 23.55 35.82 3.83
CA GLN A 30 24.72 35.12 4.36
C GLN A 30 24.33 34.38 5.66
N TRP A 31 24.69 33.11 5.78
CA TRP A 31 24.55 32.32 7.00
C TRP A 31 25.83 32.44 7.83
N SER A 32 25.70 32.92 9.07
CA SER A 32 26.76 32.91 10.08
C SER A 32 26.63 31.68 10.99
N PRO A 33 27.74 31.10 11.49
CA PRO A 33 27.71 29.92 12.34
C PRO A 33 27.21 30.26 13.75
N ILE A 34 26.22 29.51 14.24
CA ILE A 34 25.71 29.60 15.60
C ILE A 34 26.61 28.78 16.53
N GLN A 35 27.34 29.46 17.40
CA GLN A 35 27.98 28.87 18.58
C GLN A 35 26.93 28.68 19.68
N SER A 36 26.82 27.47 20.20
CA SER A 36 25.96 27.12 21.34
C SER A 36 26.59 27.59 22.65
N ALA A 37 25.99 28.58 23.30
CA ALA A 37 26.27 28.95 24.68
C ALA A 37 25.37 28.14 25.64
N MET A 38 25.97 27.43 26.58
CA MET A 38 25.30 26.79 27.71
C MET A 38 24.90 27.82 28.78
N PRO A 39 23.69 27.77 29.35
CA PRO A 39 23.39 28.49 30.58
C PRO A 39 23.73 27.63 31.81
N HIS A 40 24.53 28.20 32.72
CA HIS A 40 24.75 27.73 34.08
C HIS A 40 23.42 27.67 34.86
N PHE A 41 23.12 26.52 35.47
CA PHE A 41 22.05 26.38 36.44
C PHE A 41 22.51 26.88 37.82
N GLY A 42 21.77 27.84 38.37
CA GLY A 42 22.02 28.48 39.66
C GLY A 42 21.79 27.54 40.83
N MET A 43 22.73 27.61 41.77
CA MET A 43 22.76 26.91 43.05
C MET A 43 21.91 27.69 44.07
N LEU A 44 20.74 27.16 44.43
CA LEU A 44 19.93 27.67 45.55
C LEU A 44 20.22 26.85 46.81
N ARG A 45 20.94 27.45 47.75
CA ARG A 45 21.05 26.99 49.14
C ARG A 45 19.84 27.50 49.93
N CYS A 46 19.21 26.60 50.69
CA CYS A 46 18.34 26.96 51.80
C CYS A 46 18.83 26.19 53.05
N GLY A 47 19.23 26.92 54.11
CA GLY A 47 19.36 26.36 55.46
C GLY A 47 17.96 26.09 56.04
N SER A 48 17.74 25.48 57.19
CA SER A 48 18.58 25.02 58.28
C SER A 48 17.68 24.16 59.18
N GLN A 49 18.25 23.14 59.82
CA GLN A 49 17.84 22.52 61.09
C GLN A 49 16.40 21.97 61.23
N ARG A 50 16.30 20.64 61.44
CA ARG A 50 15.74 20.06 62.67
C ARG A 50 15.91 18.53 62.71
N SER A 51 16.62 18.09 63.75
CA SER A 51 16.35 16.93 64.61
C SER A 51 15.51 15.78 64.03
N PHE A 52 16.15 14.64 63.76
CA PHE A 52 15.48 13.34 63.67
C PHE A 52 15.50 12.68 65.06
N ALA A 53 14.32 12.65 65.70
CA ALA A 53 14.06 11.79 66.84
C ALA A 53 13.49 10.46 66.33
N THR A 54 14.05 9.38 66.85
CA THR A 54 13.58 8.00 66.72
C THR A 54 12.18 7.84 67.32
N SER A 55 11.29 7.13 66.63
CA SER A 55 10.60 5.94 67.17
C SER A 55 9.41 5.55 66.31
N SER A 56 9.05 4.27 66.46
CA SER A 56 7.75 3.64 66.23
C SER A 56 7.57 2.80 64.95
N VAL A 57 7.79 1.50 65.17
CA VAL A 57 6.93 0.36 64.81
C VAL A 57 6.39 0.33 63.37
N VAL A 58 7.06 -0.44 62.53
CA VAL A 58 6.48 -0.95 61.28
C VAL A 58 5.53 -2.11 61.64
N LYS A 59 4.22 -1.87 61.60
CA LYS A 59 3.22 -2.94 61.49
C LYS A 59 3.08 -3.30 60.01
N ALA A 60 3.47 -4.52 59.64
CA ALA A 60 3.12 -5.11 58.36
C ALA A 60 1.60 -5.39 58.36
N GLN A 61 0.86 -4.65 57.56
CA GLN A 61 -0.52 -4.99 57.19
C GLN A 61 -0.51 -5.42 55.73
N ALA A 62 -0.64 -6.73 55.52
CA ALA A 62 -0.93 -7.30 54.21
C ALA A 62 -2.36 -6.89 53.84
N THR A 63 -2.49 -5.98 52.87
CA THR A 63 -3.76 -5.70 52.21
C THR A 63 -3.87 -6.63 51.02
N ALA A 64 -4.84 -7.54 51.07
CA ALA A 64 -5.21 -8.39 49.96
C ALA A 64 -5.66 -7.52 48.80
N VAL A 65 -5.05 -7.71 47.63
CA VAL A 65 -5.50 -7.11 46.38
C VAL A 65 -6.76 -7.86 45.97
N GLU A 66 -7.91 -7.23 46.18
CA GLU A 66 -9.17 -7.66 45.56
C GLU A 66 -8.99 -7.61 44.04
N GLN A 67 -9.01 -8.79 43.41
CA GLN A 67 -9.12 -8.89 41.96
C GLN A 67 -10.50 -8.39 41.55
N SER A 68 -10.58 -7.11 41.17
CA SER A 68 -11.69 -6.60 40.40
C SER A 68 -11.69 -7.35 39.07
N THR A 69 -12.68 -8.22 38.87
CA THR A 69 -13.02 -8.78 37.56
C THR A 69 -13.38 -7.62 36.66
N LEU A 70 -12.40 -7.13 35.91
CA LEU A 70 -12.67 -6.28 34.76
C LEU A 70 -13.55 -7.11 33.85
N GLY A 71 -14.84 -6.76 33.83
CA GLY A 71 -15.77 -7.25 32.84
C GLY A 71 -15.11 -7.07 31.48
N GLU A 72 -15.07 -8.17 30.73
CA GLU A 72 -14.65 -8.20 29.34
C GLU A 72 -15.35 -7.05 28.63
N ALA A 73 -14.63 -5.96 28.42
CA ALA A 73 -15.16 -4.78 27.76
C ALA A 73 -15.65 -5.28 26.41
N ALA A 74 -16.97 -5.26 26.21
CA ALA A 74 -17.60 -5.75 25.01
C ALA A 74 -16.83 -5.15 23.82
N VAL A 75 -16.08 -6.00 23.12
CA VAL A 75 -15.35 -5.61 21.92
C VAL A 75 -16.41 -4.95 21.05
N PRO A 76 -16.27 -3.66 20.69
CA PRO A 76 -17.27 -2.99 19.90
C PRO A 76 -17.49 -3.86 18.68
N LYS A 77 -18.72 -4.34 18.50
CA LYS A 77 -19.11 -5.25 17.43
C LYS A 77 -18.68 -4.58 16.12
N VAL A 78 -17.52 -4.99 15.60
CA VAL A 78 -16.97 -4.43 14.38
C VAL A 78 -17.99 -4.78 13.31
N GLU A 79 -18.69 -3.77 12.79
CA GLU A 79 -19.55 -3.98 11.63
C GLU A 79 -18.70 -4.63 10.54
N SER A 80 -19.16 -5.76 10.01
CA SER A 80 -18.48 -6.50 8.95
C SER A 80 -18.08 -5.55 7.82
N PRO A 81 -16.77 -5.34 7.58
CA PRO A 81 -16.30 -4.39 6.58
C PRO A 81 -16.81 -4.74 5.19
N VAL A 82 -17.17 -3.72 4.42
CA VAL A 82 -17.55 -3.88 3.01
C VAL A 82 -16.32 -3.76 2.13
N VAL A 83 -16.04 -4.82 1.37
CA VAL A 83 -14.85 -4.94 0.53
C VAL A 83 -15.27 -5.11 -0.93
N VAL A 84 -14.66 -4.32 -1.82
CA VAL A 84 -14.73 -4.55 -3.28
C VAL A 84 -13.39 -5.12 -3.74
N VAL A 85 -13.41 -6.28 -4.42
CA VAL A 85 -12.21 -6.90 -5.00
C VAL A 85 -12.40 -7.01 -6.52
N THR A 86 -11.58 -6.30 -7.28
CA THR A 86 -11.63 -6.33 -8.76
C THR A 86 -10.89 -7.55 -9.30
N GLY A 87 -11.43 -8.18 -10.36
CA GLY A 87 -10.82 -9.38 -10.95
C GLY A 87 -10.74 -10.56 -9.97
N ALA A 88 -11.78 -10.78 -9.18
CA ALA A 88 -11.84 -11.72 -8.06
C ALA A 88 -12.33 -13.13 -8.43
N SER A 89 -12.62 -13.41 -9.69
CA SER A 89 -13.11 -14.73 -10.13
C SER A 89 -12.03 -15.84 -10.09
N ARG A 90 -10.74 -15.48 -10.07
CA ARG A 90 -9.62 -16.44 -10.18
C ARG A 90 -8.33 -15.92 -9.54
N GLY A 91 -7.35 -16.81 -9.39
CA GLY A 91 -5.98 -16.49 -8.96
C GLY A 91 -5.91 -15.68 -7.66
N ILE A 92 -5.04 -14.66 -7.65
CA ILE A 92 -4.80 -13.76 -6.50
C ILE A 92 -6.10 -13.09 -6.03
N GLY A 93 -6.91 -12.56 -6.95
CA GLY A 93 -8.17 -11.90 -6.60
C GLY A 93 -9.16 -12.82 -5.89
N LYS A 94 -9.26 -14.08 -6.35
CA LYS A 94 -10.06 -15.12 -5.69
C LYS A 94 -9.54 -15.39 -4.28
N ALA A 95 -8.23 -15.60 -4.12
CA ALA A 95 -7.64 -15.88 -2.81
C ALA A 95 -7.88 -14.73 -1.82
N ILE A 96 -7.74 -13.48 -2.27
CA ILE A 96 -8.06 -12.28 -1.48
C ILE A 96 -9.54 -12.27 -1.08
N ALA A 97 -10.45 -12.46 -2.03
CA ALA A 97 -11.88 -12.45 -1.75
C ALA A 97 -12.28 -13.54 -0.73
N LEU A 98 -11.73 -14.75 -0.87
CA LEU A 98 -11.97 -15.85 0.06
C LEU A 98 -11.39 -15.58 1.45
N SER A 99 -10.17 -15.05 1.58
CA SER A 99 -9.58 -14.75 2.89
C SER A 99 -10.35 -13.66 3.63
N LEU A 100 -10.73 -12.58 2.94
CA LEU A 100 -11.55 -11.52 3.54
C LEU A 100 -12.97 -12.01 3.87
N GLY A 101 -13.55 -12.87 3.04
CA GLY A 101 -14.82 -13.53 3.32
C GLY A 101 -14.77 -14.41 4.57
N LYS A 102 -13.71 -15.22 4.73
CA LYS A 102 -13.45 -16.02 5.95
C LYS A 102 -13.28 -15.16 7.20
N ALA A 103 -12.74 -13.95 7.05
CA ALA A 103 -12.62 -12.97 8.13
C ALA A 103 -13.95 -12.24 8.44
N GLY A 104 -15.08 -12.66 7.83
CA GLY A 104 -16.41 -12.13 8.11
C GLY A 104 -16.75 -10.84 7.35
N CYS A 105 -16.01 -10.50 6.29
CA CYS A 105 -16.30 -9.34 5.46
C CYS A 105 -17.50 -9.57 4.53
N LYS A 106 -18.09 -8.46 4.07
CA LYS A 106 -19.05 -8.41 2.98
C LYS A 106 -18.30 -8.12 1.68
N VAL A 107 -18.22 -9.07 0.76
CA VAL A 107 -17.28 -9.02 -0.36
C VAL A 107 -18.03 -8.92 -1.69
N LEU A 108 -17.83 -7.82 -2.42
CA LEU A 108 -18.22 -7.73 -3.82
C LEU A 108 -17.11 -8.38 -4.68
N VAL A 109 -17.47 -9.48 -5.34
CA VAL A 109 -16.61 -10.27 -6.21
C VAL A 109 -16.80 -9.80 -7.65
N ASN A 110 -15.93 -8.91 -8.13
CA ASN A 110 -16.00 -8.45 -9.52
C ASN A 110 -15.33 -9.43 -10.49
N TYR A 111 -15.92 -9.58 -11.67
CA TYR A 111 -15.37 -10.33 -12.78
C TYR A 111 -15.65 -9.63 -14.12
N ALA A 112 -14.81 -9.87 -15.12
CA ALA A 112 -15.04 -9.35 -16.48
C ALA A 112 -15.83 -10.35 -17.35
N ARG A 113 -15.42 -11.62 -17.38
CA ARG A 113 -15.97 -12.65 -18.29
C ARG A 113 -16.31 -14.00 -17.62
N SER A 114 -15.89 -14.18 -16.37
CA SER A 114 -15.93 -15.47 -15.64
C SER A 114 -17.03 -15.47 -14.58
N ALA A 115 -18.29 -15.39 -15.03
CA ALA A 115 -19.45 -15.29 -14.14
C ALA A 115 -19.58 -16.52 -13.23
N LYS A 116 -19.46 -17.72 -13.82
CA LYS A 116 -19.59 -18.98 -13.09
C LYS A 116 -18.53 -19.13 -12.00
N GLU A 117 -17.29 -18.77 -12.29
CA GLU A 117 -16.20 -18.83 -11.31
C GLU A 117 -16.38 -17.79 -10.21
N ALA A 118 -16.90 -16.60 -10.51
CA ALA A 118 -17.23 -15.61 -9.50
C ALA A 118 -18.38 -16.04 -8.59
N GLU A 119 -19.42 -16.67 -9.14
CA GLU A 119 -20.52 -17.26 -8.38
C GLU A 119 -20.04 -18.35 -7.43
N GLU A 120 -19.11 -19.19 -7.89
CA GLU A 120 -18.49 -20.22 -7.04
C GLU A 120 -17.69 -19.60 -5.90
N VAL A 121 -16.95 -18.51 -6.15
CA VAL A 121 -16.28 -17.74 -5.09
C VAL A 121 -17.29 -17.17 -4.09
N SER A 122 -18.42 -16.60 -4.56
CA SER A 122 -19.48 -16.08 -3.69
C SER A 122 -20.03 -17.17 -2.76
N LYS A 123 -20.35 -18.34 -3.30
CA LYS A 123 -20.83 -19.49 -2.52
C LYS A 123 -19.82 -19.96 -1.49
N GLN A 124 -18.53 -19.99 -1.84
CA GLN A 124 -17.47 -20.33 -0.89
C GLN A 124 -17.38 -19.31 0.24
N ILE A 125 -17.50 -18.01 -0.04
CA ILE A 125 -17.52 -16.96 0.98
C ILE A 125 -18.72 -17.14 1.93
N GLU A 126 -19.90 -17.38 1.37
CA GLU A 126 -21.13 -17.64 2.14
C GLU A 126 -21.00 -18.89 3.01
N ALA A 127 -20.38 -19.96 2.50
CA ALA A 127 -20.11 -21.18 3.26
C ALA A 127 -19.14 -20.95 4.43
N TYR A 128 -18.27 -19.94 4.36
CA TYR A 128 -17.41 -19.51 5.46
C TYR A 128 -18.09 -18.53 6.44
N GLY A 129 -19.37 -18.21 6.23
CA GLY A 129 -20.13 -17.27 7.07
C GLY A 129 -19.96 -15.79 6.71
N GLY A 130 -19.24 -15.49 5.63
CA GLY A 130 -19.19 -14.15 5.05
C GLY A 130 -20.44 -13.85 4.22
N GLN A 131 -20.53 -12.64 3.67
CA GLN A 131 -21.54 -12.30 2.67
C GLN A 131 -20.85 -11.95 1.38
N ALA A 132 -21.42 -12.34 0.24
CA ALA A 132 -20.88 -11.98 -1.05
C ALA A 132 -21.97 -11.61 -2.04
N ILE A 133 -21.61 -10.73 -2.96
CA ILE A 133 -22.39 -10.46 -4.17
C ILE A 133 -21.41 -10.45 -5.35
N THR A 134 -21.85 -10.91 -6.51
CA THR A 134 -21.04 -10.88 -7.72
C THR A 134 -21.40 -9.67 -8.58
N PHE A 135 -20.42 -9.14 -9.31
CA PHE A 135 -20.65 -8.05 -10.26
C PHE A 135 -19.84 -8.26 -11.55
N GLY A 136 -20.55 -8.42 -12.67
CA GLY A 136 -19.94 -8.48 -13.99
C GLY A 136 -19.69 -7.07 -14.55
N GLY A 137 -18.43 -6.69 -14.75
CA GLY A 137 -18.08 -5.38 -15.31
C GLY A 137 -16.60 -5.22 -15.62
N ASP A 138 -16.31 -4.40 -16.62
CA ASP A 138 -14.96 -4.08 -17.08
C ASP A 138 -14.46 -2.79 -16.42
N VAL A 139 -13.53 -2.93 -15.47
CA VAL A 139 -13.03 -1.79 -14.68
C VAL A 139 -12.19 -0.79 -15.47
N SER A 140 -11.90 -1.06 -16.75
CA SER A 140 -11.36 -0.03 -17.67
C SER A 140 -12.42 0.98 -18.13
N LYS A 141 -13.70 0.75 -17.84
CA LYS A 141 -14.83 1.61 -18.22
C LYS A 141 -15.42 2.28 -16.99
N GLU A 142 -15.49 3.62 -17.03
CA GLU A 142 -16.02 4.42 -15.92
C GLU A 142 -17.46 4.03 -15.53
N ALA A 143 -18.34 3.81 -16.51
CA ALA A 143 -19.73 3.41 -16.27
C ALA A 143 -19.85 2.09 -15.49
N ASP A 144 -19.01 1.10 -15.80
CA ASP A 144 -19.00 -0.20 -15.12
C ASP A 144 -18.47 -0.06 -13.69
N VAL A 145 -17.47 0.81 -13.47
CA VAL A 145 -16.94 1.12 -12.13
C VAL A 145 -17.98 1.81 -11.27
N ASP A 146 -18.69 2.81 -11.80
CA ASP A 146 -19.75 3.51 -11.09
C ASP A 146 -20.89 2.57 -10.71
N ALA A 147 -21.31 1.71 -11.65
CA ALA A 147 -22.31 0.69 -11.39
C ALA A 147 -21.85 -0.31 -10.31
N MET A 148 -20.59 -0.76 -10.35
CA MET A 148 -20.02 -1.67 -9.36
C MET A 148 -20.05 -1.06 -7.94
N MET A 149 -19.59 0.20 -7.81
CA MET A 149 -19.58 0.88 -6.51
C MET A 149 -21.01 1.12 -6.01
N LYS A 150 -21.94 1.48 -6.90
CA LYS A 150 -23.35 1.64 -6.59
C LYS A 150 -23.96 0.34 -6.08
N THR A 151 -23.69 -0.80 -6.72
CA THR A 151 -24.18 -2.11 -6.27
C THR A 151 -23.74 -2.44 -4.83
N ALA A 152 -22.48 -2.18 -4.47
CA ALA A 152 -22.00 -2.37 -3.09
C ALA A 152 -22.70 -1.43 -2.09
N ILE A 153 -22.90 -0.16 -2.46
CA ILE A 153 -23.59 0.83 -1.62
C ILE A 153 -25.06 0.48 -1.45
N ASP A 154 -25.76 0.09 -2.51
CA ASP A 154 -27.17 -0.27 -2.43
C ASP A 154 -27.38 -1.52 -1.55
N ALA A 155 -26.44 -2.48 -1.60
CA ALA A 155 -26.51 -3.69 -0.80
C ALA A 155 -26.16 -3.46 0.68
N TRP A 156 -25.13 -2.64 0.97
CA TRP A 156 -24.51 -2.59 2.29
C TRP A 156 -24.28 -1.19 2.86
N GLY A 157 -24.67 -0.15 2.14
CA GLY A 157 -24.66 1.26 2.57
C GLY A 157 -23.32 1.96 2.51
N THR A 158 -22.21 1.25 2.28
CA THR A 158 -20.86 1.82 2.32
C THR A 158 -19.84 0.96 1.58
N ILE A 159 -18.60 1.45 1.47
CA ILE A 159 -17.42 0.70 1.04
C ILE A 159 -16.27 1.07 1.98
N ASP A 160 -15.71 0.08 2.66
CA ASP A 160 -14.63 0.25 3.64
C ASP A 160 -13.26 -0.03 3.04
N VAL A 161 -13.19 -1.03 2.16
CA VAL A 161 -11.96 -1.48 1.52
C VAL A 161 -12.17 -1.66 0.02
N VAL A 162 -11.21 -1.19 -0.78
CA VAL A 162 -11.14 -1.52 -2.22
C VAL A 162 -9.80 -2.14 -2.53
N VAL A 163 -9.82 -3.30 -3.16
CA VAL A 163 -8.65 -4.01 -3.67
C VAL A 163 -8.65 -3.96 -5.20
N ASN A 164 -7.77 -3.13 -5.75
CA ASN A 164 -7.57 -3.02 -7.19
C ASN A 164 -6.58 -4.08 -7.66
N ASN A 165 -7.11 -5.29 -7.93
CA ASN A 165 -6.36 -6.47 -8.35
C ASN A 165 -6.48 -6.76 -9.86
N ALA A 166 -7.57 -6.34 -10.52
CA ALA A 166 -7.77 -6.62 -11.93
C ALA A 166 -6.56 -6.18 -12.78
N GLY A 167 -6.15 -7.03 -13.72
CA GLY A 167 -5.07 -6.73 -14.64
C GLY A 167 -4.82 -7.84 -15.64
N ILE A 168 -4.12 -7.48 -16.72
CA ILE A 168 -3.71 -8.39 -17.79
C ILE A 168 -2.26 -8.14 -18.19
N THR A 169 -1.70 -9.08 -18.94
CA THR A 169 -0.42 -8.95 -19.63
C THR A 169 -0.61 -9.08 -21.15
N ARG A 170 0.26 -8.42 -21.91
CA ARG A 170 0.39 -8.53 -23.37
C ARG A 170 1.87 -8.50 -23.70
N ASP A 171 2.53 -9.61 -23.39
CA ASP A 171 3.97 -9.71 -23.41
C ASP A 171 4.49 -9.79 -24.85
N THR A 172 5.42 -8.93 -25.18
CA THR A 172 6.14 -8.89 -26.46
C THR A 172 7.33 -7.95 -26.33
N LEU A 173 8.40 -8.21 -27.08
CA LEU A 173 9.54 -7.29 -27.14
C LEU A 173 9.08 -5.93 -27.66
N LEU A 174 9.63 -4.85 -27.10
CA LEU A 174 9.23 -3.47 -27.41
C LEU A 174 9.20 -3.19 -28.92
N ILE A 175 10.20 -3.66 -29.66
CA ILE A 175 10.32 -3.46 -31.11
C ILE A 175 9.19 -4.11 -31.94
N ARG A 176 8.44 -5.05 -31.34
CA ARG A 176 7.30 -5.74 -31.97
C ARG A 176 5.97 -5.40 -31.29
N MET A 177 5.98 -4.51 -30.31
CA MET A 177 4.79 -4.17 -29.55
C MET A 177 3.84 -3.33 -30.39
N LYS A 178 2.63 -3.85 -30.60
CA LYS A 178 1.57 -3.06 -31.23
C LYS A 178 1.03 -2.04 -30.23
N LYS A 179 0.60 -0.89 -30.73
CA LYS A 179 -0.03 0.15 -29.91
C LYS A 179 -1.25 -0.37 -29.15
N SER A 180 -2.06 -1.25 -29.75
CA SER A 180 -3.20 -1.88 -29.07
C SER A 180 -2.79 -2.75 -27.87
N GLN A 181 -1.66 -3.46 -27.95
CA GLN A 181 -1.14 -4.26 -26.82
C GLN A 181 -0.64 -3.38 -25.68
N TRP A 182 -0.14 -2.19 -26.00
CA TRP A 182 0.19 -1.18 -25.00
C TRP A 182 -1.08 -0.64 -24.36
N ASP A 183 -2.04 -0.20 -25.17
CA ASP A 183 -3.28 0.42 -24.69
C ASP A 183 -4.10 -0.52 -23.82
N GLU A 184 -4.33 -1.77 -24.25
CA GLU A 184 -5.06 -2.76 -23.44
C GLU A 184 -4.47 -2.93 -22.03
N VAL A 185 -3.15 -2.90 -21.90
CA VAL A 185 -2.47 -3.05 -20.60
C VAL A 185 -2.55 -1.77 -19.78
N ILE A 186 -2.36 -0.59 -20.39
CA ILE A 186 -2.46 0.70 -19.69
C ILE A 186 -3.90 0.95 -19.22
N ASP A 187 -4.87 0.74 -20.10
CA ASP A 187 -6.29 0.99 -19.84
C ASP A 187 -6.80 0.15 -18.67
N LEU A 188 -6.47 -1.13 -18.62
CA LEU A 188 -6.90 -1.97 -17.51
C LEU A 188 -6.03 -1.78 -16.26
N ASN A 189 -4.70 -1.86 -16.39
CA ASN A 189 -3.84 -2.01 -15.22
C ASN A 189 -3.48 -0.68 -14.55
N LEU A 190 -3.64 0.45 -15.24
CA LEU A 190 -3.37 1.78 -14.70
C LEU A 190 -4.63 2.66 -14.69
N THR A 191 -5.30 2.83 -15.84
CA THR A 191 -6.52 3.65 -15.91
C THR A 191 -7.64 3.03 -15.07
N GLY A 192 -7.82 1.70 -15.11
CA GLY A 192 -8.79 1.02 -14.26
C GLY A 192 -8.52 1.19 -12.75
N VAL A 193 -7.25 1.19 -12.34
CA VAL A 193 -6.86 1.48 -10.94
C VAL A 193 -7.22 2.92 -10.58
N PHE A 194 -6.98 3.88 -11.47
CA PHE A 194 -7.39 5.27 -11.30
C PHE A 194 -8.91 5.38 -11.12
N LEU A 195 -9.71 4.80 -12.03
CA LEU A 195 -11.16 4.88 -11.99
C LEU A 195 -11.73 4.31 -10.69
N CYS A 196 -11.35 3.08 -10.34
CA CYS A 196 -11.81 2.43 -9.12
C CYS A 196 -11.38 3.20 -7.87
N THR A 197 -10.14 3.67 -7.80
CA THR A 197 -9.63 4.45 -6.67
C THR A 197 -10.36 5.79 -6.53
N GLN A 198 -10.62 6.47 -7.64
CA GLN A 198 -11.33 7.75 -7.64
C GLN A 198 -12.76 7.58 -7.13
N ALA A 199 -13.49 6.58 -7.64
CA ALA A 199 -14.85 6.28 -7.21
C ALA A 199 -14.91 5.90 -5.72
N ALA A 200 -14.00 5.03 -5.27
CA ALA A 200 -13.88 4.64 -3.86
C ALA A 200 -13.57 5.82 -2.94
N THR A 201 -12.64 6.68 -3.34
CA THR A 201 -12.20 7.84 -2.54
C THR A 201 -13.32 8.84 -2.35
N LYS A 202 -14.19 9.08 -3.35
CA LYS A 202 -15.38 9.95 -3.21
C LYS A 202 -16.30 9.45 -2.08
N ILE A 203 -16.43 8.14 -1.91
CA ILE A 203 -17.26 7.50 -0.87
C ILE A 203 -16.54 7.60 0.49
N MET A 204 -15.28 7.16 0.55
CA MET A 204 -14.47 7.13 1.76
C MET A 204 -14.22 8.53 2.34
N MET A 205 -14.10 9.57 1.49
CA MET A 205 -13.95 10.97 1.90
C MET A 205 -15.14 11.48 2.71
N LYS A 206 -16.37 11.06 2.36
CA LYS A 206 -17.59 11.41 3.08
C LYS A 206 -17.65 10.73 4.46
N LYS A 207 -17.24 9.45 4.51
CA LYS A 207 -17.18 8.66 5.76
C LYS A 207 -15.96 8.99 6.64
N ARG A 208 -14.93 9.63 6.08
CA ARG A 208 -13.64 9.90 6.73
C ARG A 208 -12.94 8.65 7.27
N LYS A 209 -13.05 7.55 6.51
CA LYS A 209 -12.42 6.26 6.80
C LYS A 209 -12.41 5.41 5.54
N GLY A 210 -11.31 4.73 5.27
CA GLY A 210 -11.26 3.74 4.20
C GLY A 210 -9.85 3.21 3.93
N ARG A 211 -9.77 2.08 3.23
CA ARG A 211 -8.48 1.50 2.81
C ARG A 211 -8.52 1.12 1.34
N ILE A 212 -7.48 1.50 0.61
CA ILE A 212 -7.31 1.19 -0.81
C ILE A 212 -6.00 0.43 -0.96
N ILE A 213 -6.08 -0.76 -1.55
CA ILE A 213 -4.94 -1.65 -1.75
C ILE A 213 -4.82 -1.91 -3.24
N ASN A 214 -3.74 -1.41 -3.83
CA ASN A 214 -3.49 -1.57 -5.26
C ASN A 214 -2.49 -2.71 -5.48
N ILE A 215 -2.84 -3.66 -6.35
CA ILE A 215 -1.92 -4.76 -6.69
C ILE A 215 -1.04 -4.33 -7.87
N ALA A 216 0.22 -4.03 -7.57
CA ALA A 216 1.25 -3.77 -8.55
C ALA A 216 1.95 -5.10 -8.96
N SER A 217 3.28 -5.08 -9.06
CA SER A 217 4.12 -6.24 -9.35
C SER A 217 5.59 -5.88 -9.11
N VAL A 218 6.43 -6.87 -8.81
CA VAL A 218 7.90 -6.70 -8.82
C VAL A 218 8.40 -6.16 -10.16
N VAL A 219 7.72 -6.50 -11.27
CA VAL A 219 8.05 -5.99 -12.62
C VAL A 219 7.89 -4.47 -12.72
N GLY A 220 7.02 -3.86 -11.90
CA GLY A 220 6.91 -2.40 -11.81
C GLY A 220 8.07 -1.73 -11.05
N LEU A 221 8.89 -2.51 -10.34
CA LEU A 221 10.06 -2.03 -9.59
C LEU A 221 11.35 -2.19 -10.39
N ILE A 222 11.57 -3.38 -10.95
CA ILE A 222 12.85 -3.76 -11.58
C ILE A 222 12.78 -3.92 -13.11
N GLY A 223 11.57 -3.85 -13.69
CA GLY A 223 11.32 -4.16 -15.10
C GLY A 223 11.34 -5.66 -15.38
N ASN A 224 10.98 -6.04 -16.62
CA ASN A 224 11.15 -7.41 -17.12
C ASN A 224 11.17 -7.40 -18.66
N ILE A 225 11.98 -8.27 -19.26
CA ILE A 225 12.11 -8.34 -20.72
C ILE A 225 10.77 -8.75 -21.33
N GLY A 226 10.34 -8.02 -22.37
CA GLY A 226 9.08 -8.28 -23.06
C GLY A 226 7.84 -7.72 -22.37
N GLN A 227 8.00 -6.97 -21.27
CA GLN A 227 6.87 -6.46 -20.47
C GLN A 227 6.89 -4.93 -20.32
N ALA A 228 7.35 -4.18 -21.33
CA ALA A 228 7.48 -2.72 -21.23
C ALA A 228 6.15 -2.01 -20.90
N ASN A 229 5.04 -2.44 -21.50
CA ASN A 229 3.68 -1.98 -21.18
C ASN A 229 3.28 -2.29 -19.74
N TYR A 230 3.49 -3.53 -19.30
CA TYR A 230 3.11 -3.98 -17.95
C TYR A 230 3.97 -3.33 -16.87
N ALA A 231 5.29 -3.23 -17.08
CA ALA A 231 6.22 -2.54 -16.20
C ALA A 231 5.83 -1.06 -16.05
N ALA A 232 5.54 -0.37 -17.16
CA ALA A 232 5.08 1.01 -17.15
C ALA A 232 3.77 1.17 -16.34
N ALA A 233 2.77 0.32 -16.59
CA ALA A 233 1.51 0.36 -15.86
C ALA A 233 1.70 0.13 -14.35
N LYS A 234 2.44 -0.92 -13.97
CA LYS A 234 2.61 -1.32 -12.56
C LYS A 234 3.53 -0.37 -11.79
N ALA A 235 4.53 0.24 -12.44
CA ALA A 235 5.28 1.36 -11.89
C ALA A 235 4.38 2.60 -11.71
N GLY A 236 3.55 2.91 -12.70
CA GLY A 236 2.57 3.99 -12.66
C GLY A 236 1.60 3.87 -11.49
N VAL A 237 1.12 2.64 -11.19
CA VAL A 237 0.27 2.36 -10.03
C VAL A 237 0.97 2.74 -8.71
N ILE A 238 2.27 2.49 -8.58
CA ILE A 238 3.03 2.86 -7.37
C ILE A 238 3.10 4.39 -7.23
N GLY A 239 3.45 5.09 -8.30
CA GLY A 239 3.49 6.55 -8.32
C GLY A 239 2.13 7.18 -7.99
N PHE A 240 1.08 6.69 -8.65
CA PHE A 240 -0.30 7.09 -8.43
C PHE A 240 -0.72 6.90 -6.96
N SER A 241 -0.47 5.72 -6.39
CA SER A 241 -0.87 5.38 -5.03
C SER A 241 -0.21 6.29 -3.98
N LYS A 242 1.05 6.69 -4.21
CA LYS A 242 1.75 7.64 -3.32
C LYS A 242 1.09 9.01 -3.30
N THR A 243 0.60 9.50 -4.44
CA THR A 243 -0.12 10.78 -4.51
C THR A 243 -1.48 10.68 -3.82
N VAL A 244 -2.27 9.65 -4.14
CA VAL A 244 -3.60 9.47 -3.52
C VAL A 244 -3.51 9.25 -2.01
N ALA A 245 -2.46 8.56 -1.53
CA ALA A 245 -2.20 8.43 -0.10
C ALA A 245 -2.06 9.79 0.60
N ARG A 246 -1.38 10.76 -0.04
CA ARG A 246 -1.21 12.12 0.51
C ARG A 246 -2.54 12.89 0.52
N GLU A 247 -3.32 12.78 -0.55
CA GLU A 247 -4.63 13.44 -0.66
C GLU A 247 -5.65 12.88 0.36
N GLY A 248 -5.65 11.56 0.54
CA GLY A 248 -6.57 10.84 1.43
C GLY A 248 -6.22 10.92 2.92
N ALA A 249 -4.97 11.22 3.28
CA ALA A 249 -4.48 11.17 4.66
C ALA A 249 -5.29 12.04 5.64
N SER A 250 -5.63 13.26 5.25
CA SER A 250 -6.43 14.19 6.09
C SER A 250 -7.83 13.68 6.43
N ARG A 251 -8.31 12.68 5.68
CA ARG A 251 -9.61 12.02 5.84
C ARG A 251 -9.50 10.58 6.33
N ASN A 252 -8.34 10.20 6.90
CA ASN A 252 -8.12 8.86 7.46
C ASN A 252 -8.35 7.73 6.44
N ILE A 253 -7.83 7.95 5.23
CA ILE A 253 -7.86 6.96 4.14
C ILE A 253 -6.43 6.46 3.92
N ASN A 254 -6.22 5.15 4.09
CA ASN A 254 -4.93 4.52 3.80
C ASN A 254 -4.90 4.04 2.35
N VAL A 255 -3.82 4.35 1.62
CA VAL A 255 -3.61 3.84 0.26
C VAL A 255 -2.24 3.19 0.19
N ASN A 256 -2.20 1.88 -0.08
CA ASN A 256 -0.96 1.12 -0.15
C ASN A 256 -0.93 0.22 -1.38
N VAL A 257 0.27 -0.26 -1.69
CA VAL A 257 0.53 -1.11 -2.84
C VAL A 257 1.12 -2.44 -2.38
N VAL A 258 0.68 -3.53 -3.00
CA VAL A 258 1.33 -4.84 -2.87
C VAL A 258 1.99 -5.16 -4.21
N CYS A 259 3.25 -5.57 -4.18
CA CYS A 259 4.07 -5.91 -5.34
C CYS A 259 4.42 -7.41 -5.31
N PRO A 260 3.57 -8.30 -5.83
CA PRO A 260 3.89 -9.72 -5.92
C PRO A 260 5.02 -10.00 -6.92
N GLY A 261 5.82 -11.03 -6.62
CA GLY A 261 6.72 -11.68 -7.56
C GLY A 261 6.02 -12.72 -8.43
N PHE A 262 6.70 -13.84 -8.71
CA PHE A 262 6.08 -14.97 -9.40
C PHE A 262 5.16 -15.75 -8.47
N ILE A 263 3.86 -15.70 -8.76
CA ILE A 263 2.81 -16.40 -8.03
C ILE A 263 2.26 -17.54 -8.89
N ALA A 264 2.09 -18.71 -8.27
CA ALA A 264 1.50 -19.87 -8.91
C ALA A 264 0.08 -19.55 -9.43
N SER A 265 -0.14 -19.82 -10.72
CA SER A 265 -1.43 -19.61 -11.39
C SER A 265 -1.58 -20.57 -12.55
N ASP A 266 -2.79 -20.63 -13.13
CA ASP A 266 -3.07 -21.40 -14.37
C ASP A 266 -2.12 -21.04 -15.54
N MET A 267 -1.47 -19.87 -15.48
CA MET A 267 -0.51 -19.42 -16.48
C MET A 267 0.91 -19.97 -16.24
N THR A 268 1.36 -20.04 -14.99
CA THR A 268 2.70 -20.60 -14.66
C THR A 268 2.71 -22.12 -14.84
N ALA A 269 1.58 -22.79 -14.62
CA ALA A 269 1.43 -24.24 -14.83
C ALA A 269 1.56 -24.68 -16.32
N LYS A 270 1.59 -23.74 -17.26
CA LYS A 270 1.73 -24.00 -18.71
C LYS A 270 3.14 -23.77 -19.24
N LEU A 271 4.09 -23.39 -18.37
CA LEU A 271 5.47 -23.20 -18.75
C LEU A 271 6.16 -24.56 -18.87
N GLY A 272 7.05 -24.72 -19.86
CA GLY A 272 7.87 -25.93 -19.97
C GLY A 272 8.90 -26.02 -18.85
N GLU A 273 9.32 -27.24 -18.49
CA GLU A 273 10.24 -27.52 -17.38
C GLU A 273 11.52 -26.65 -17.40
N ASP A 274 12.08 -26.41 -18.59
CA ASP A 274 13.31 -25.60 -18.74
C ASP A 274 13.09 -24.13 -18.36
N MET A 275 11.92 -23.57 -18.68
CA MET A 275 11.58 -22.20 -18.34
C MET A 275 11.24 -22.08 -16.86
N GLU A 276 10.53 -23.07 -16.32
CA GLU A 276 10.24 -23.16 -14.89
C GLU A 276 11.51 -23.22 -14.05
N LYS A 277 12.46 -24.11 -14.39
CA LYS A 277 13.76 -24.18 -13.71
C LYS A 277 14.53 -22.85 -13.76
N LYS A 278 14.51 -22.17 -14.91
CA LYS A 278 15.15 -20.85 -15.05
C LYS A 278 14.51 -19.82 -14.14
N ILE A 279 13.18 -19.75 -14.11
CA ILE A 279 12.47 -18.80 -13.25
C ILE A 279 12.75 -19.12 -11.78
N LEU A 280 12.58 -20.37 -11.35
CA LEU A 280 12.85 -20.78 -9.97
C LEU A 280 14.30 -20.49 -9.54
N GLY A 281 15.26 -20.63 -10.46
CA GLY A 281 16.67 -20.26 -10.23
C GLY A 281 16.89 -18.77 -9.98
N THR A 282 15.96 -17.89 -10.35
CA THR A 282 16.00 -16.45 -10.04
C THR A 282 15.32 -16.09 -8.72
N ILE A 283 14.62 -17.02 -8.07
CA ILE A 283 13.91 -16.78 -6.82
C ILE A 283 14.77 -17.30 -5.66
N PRO A 284 15.31 -16.45 -4.77
CA PRO A 284 16.12 -16.90 -3.65
C PRO A 284 15.46 -17.94 -2.73
N LEU A 285 14.15 -17.84 -2.49
CA LEU A 285 13.40 -18.84 -1.72
C LEU A 285 13.12 -20.14 -2.49
N GLY A 286 13.52 -20.25 -3.76
CA GLY A 286 13.45 -21.48 -4.56
C GLY A 286 12.03 -21.99 -4.83
N ARG A 287 11.00 -21.16 -4.64
CA ARG A 287 9.59 -21.52 -4.85
C ARG A 287 8.77 -20.37 -5.41
N TYR A 288 7.71 -20.70 -6.13
CA TYR A 288 6.65 -19.75 -6.41
C TYR A 288 5.93 -19.35 -5.11
N GLY A 289 5.52 -18.08 -5.04
CA GLY A 289 4.51 -17.68 -4.06
C GLY A 289 3.16 -18.29 -4.42
N GLN A 290 2.29 -18.45 -3.44
CA GLN A 290 0.90 -18.87 -3.65
C GLN A 290 -0.04 -17.65 -3.65
N PRO A 291 -1.19 -17.72 -4.33
CA PRO A 291 -2.22 -16.67 -4.22
C PRO A 291 -2.56 -16.30 -2.76
N GLU A 292 -2.51 -17.28 -1.86
CA GLU A 292 -2.76 -17.14 -0.43
C GLU A 292 -1.65 -16.35 0.28
N ASP A 293 -0.39 -16.44 -0.18
CA ASP A 293 0.72 -15.63 0.36
C ASP A 293 0.40 -14.13 0.15
N VAL A 294 -0.12 -13.77 -1.03
CA VAL A 294 -0.54 -12.39 -1.35
C VAL A 294 -1.80 -12.02 -0.55
N ALA A 295 -2.78 -12.93 -0.46
CA ALA A 295 -4.01 -12.70 0.28
C ALA A 295 -3.76 -12.39 1.76
N GLY A 296 -2.83 -13.10 2.42
CA GLY A 296 -2.49 -12.84 3.82
C GLY A 296 -1.96 -11.43 4.07
N LEU A 297 -1.10 -10.91 3.18
CA LEU A 297 -0.62 -9.52 3.26
C LEU A 297 -1.74 -8.51 3.00
N VAL A 298 -2.62 -8.77 2.03
CA VAL A 298 -3.76 -7.91 1.73
C VAL A 298 -4.75 -7.88 2.90
N GLU A 299 -5.02 -9.02 3.53
CA GLU A 299 -5.86 -9.13 4.73
C GLU A 299 -5.29 -8.32 5.89
N PHE A 300 -3.98 -8.41 6.14
CA PHE A 300 -3.30 -7.56 7.13
C PHE A 300 -3.51 -6.07 6.83
N LEU A 301 -3.28 -5.64 5.60
CA LEU A 301 -3.44 -4.25 5.20
C LEU A 301 -4.90 -3.78 5.26
N ALA A 302 -5.87 -4.68 5.03
CA ALA A 302 -7.29 -4.37 5.02
C ALA A 302 -7.89 -4.30 6.43
N LEU A 303 -7.58 -5.27 7.29
CA LEU A 303 -8.32 -5.51 8.53
C LEU A 303 -7.53 -5.16 9.79
N SER A 304 -6.20 -5.25 9.75
CA SER A 304 -5.39 -5.06 10.97
C SER A 304 -5.45 -3.60 11.47
N PRO A 305 -5.68 -3.37 12.78
CA PRO A 305 -5.50 -2.06 13.39
C PRO A 305 -4.08 -1.52 13.21
N ALA A 306 -3.06 -2.39 13.22
CA ALA A 306 -1.66 -2.00 13.05
C ALA A 306 -1.40 -1.36 11.67
N ALA A 307 -2.15 -1.77 10.65
CA ALA A 307 -2.03 -1.20 9.31
C ALA A 307 -2.69 0.18 9.15
N SER A 308 -3.40 0.70 10.17
CA SER A 308 -4.00 2.04 10.12
C SER A 308 -2.97 3.18 10.04
N TYR A 309 -1.73 2.92 10.48
CA TYR A 309 -0.63 3.89 10.39
C TYR A 309 0.22 3.73 9.12
N ILE A 310 -0.17 2.84 8.21
CA ILE A 310 0.56 2.54 6.98
C ILE A 310 -0.16 3.23 5.81
N THR A 311 0.50 4.14 5.11
CA THR A 311 -0.02 4.75 3.88
C THR A 311 1.11 5.17 2.94
N GLY A 312 0.88 5.10 1.63
CA GLY A 312 1.83 5.45 0.58
C GLY A 312 2.99 4.47 0.42
N GLN A 313 2.89 3.26 0.98
CA GLN A 313 3.95 2.25 0.93
C GLN A 313 3.70 1.21 -0.15
N ALA A 314 4.79 0.64 -0.66
CA ALA A 314 4.78 -0.51 -1.56
C ALA A 314 5.41 -1.72 -0.85
N PHE A 315 4.62 -2.78 -0.65
CA PHE A 315 5.01 -3.99 0.04
C PHE A 315 5.34 -5.10 -0.96
N THR A 316 6.59 -5.54 -0.99
CA THR A 316 7.03 -6.60 -1.91
C THR A 316 6.84 -7.98 -1.29
N ILE A 317 6.29 -8.91 -2.07
CA ILE A 317 6.17 -10.33 -1.72
C ILE A 317 6.57 -11.19 -2.92
N ASP A 318 7.86 -11.44 -3.05
CA ASP A 318 8.45 -11.97 -4.28
C ASP A 318 9.46 -13.10 -4.07
N GLY A 319 9.66 -13.55 -2.83
CA GLY A 319 10.65 -14.57 -2.51
C GLY A 319 12.10 -14.12 -2.68
N GLY A 320 12.36 -12.81 -2.70
CA GLY A 320 13.69 -12.20 -2.72
C GLY A 320 14.19 -11.74 -4.09
N ILE A 321 13.31 -11.67 -5.10
CA ILE A 321 13.70 -11.32 -6.48
C ILE A 321 14.24 -9.88 -6.59
N ALA A 322 13.63 -8.92 -5.89
CA ALA A 322 13.98 -7.50 -5.93
C ALA A 322 14.67 -7.00 -4.65
N ILE A 323 15.74 -7.68 -4.25
CA ILE A 323 16.66 -7.24 -3.17
C ILE A 323 17.86 -6.48 -3.75
#